data_AF-A0A6V8JYL2-F1
#
_entry.id   AF-A0A6V8JYL2-F1
#
_cell.length_a   1.000
_cell.length_b   1.000
_cell.length_c   1.000
_cell.angle_alpha   90.00
_cell.angle_beta   90.00
_cell.angle_gamma   90.00
#
_symmetry.space_group_name_H-M   'P 1'
#
loop_
_entity.id
_entity.type
_entity.pdbx_description
1 polymer ?
#
loop_
_entity_poly.entity_id
_entity_poly.type
_entity_poly.pdbx_seq_one_letter_code
_entity_poly.pdbx_strand_id
1 'polypeptide(L)'
;MSVETGTQRDVLEVVLVHCWESTLRKKPIGVDDNFFALGGHSLAAMRVATRLRKSLGVTVDYGMVLEHLTVAALARALRDSGVPSSELDRAGHAYVAEHGLAA
;
A
#
# COMPACT_ATOMS: atom_id res chain seq x y z
N MET A 1 -24.90 1.11 -20.78
CA MET A 1 -23.68 0.29 -20.92
C MET A 1 -22.70 0.78 -19.88
N SER A 2 -22.88 0.36 -18.63
CA SER A 2 -21.98 0.69 -17.53
C SER A 2 -21.10 -0.53 -17.35
N VAL A 3 -19.82 -0.40 -17.67
CA VAL A 3 -18.85 -1.47 -17.48
C VAL A 3 -18.68 -1.69 -15.99
N GLU A 4 -19.29 -2.76 -15.47
CA GLU A 4 -18.86 -3.40 -14.22
C GLU A 4 -17.50 -4.05 -14.49
N THR A 5 -16.45 -3.24 -14.44
CA THR A 5 -15.07 -3.75 -14.45
C THR A 5 -14.86 -4.44 -13.12
N GLY A 6 -15.08 -5.76 -13.10
CA GLY A 6 -14.75 -6.62 -11.96
C GLY A 6 -13.35 -6.28 -11.45
N THR A 7 -13.29 -5.90 -10.18
CA THR A 7 -12.15 -5.33 -9.46
C THR A 7 -10.87 -6.14 -9.66
N GLN A 8 -10.07 -5.79 -10.68
CA GLN A 8 -8.65 -6.10 -10.64
C GLN A 8 -8.11 -5.24 -9.51
N ARG A 9 -7.75 -5.85 -8.37
CA ARG A 9 -7.18 -5.09 -7.27
C ARG A 9 -5.85 -4.56 -7.76
N ASP A 10 -5.65 -3.27 -7.55
CA ASP A 10 -4.39 -2.66 -7.89
C ASP A 10 -3.27 -3.34 -7.09
N VAL A 11 -2.25 -3.82 -7.78
CA VAL A 11 -1.16 -4.62 -7.19
C VAL A 11 -0.47 -3.83 -6.08
N LEU A 12 -0.31 -2.51 -6.26
CA LEU A 12 0.29 -1.65 -5.25
C LEU A 12 -0.62 -1.54 -4.03
N GLU A 13 -1.93 -1.41 -4.22
CA GLU A 13 -2.90 -1.42 -3.12
C GLU A 13 -2.88 -2.75 -2.36
N VAL A 14 -2.71 -3.89 -3.05
CA VAL A 14 -2.56 -5.21 -2.40
C VAL A 14 -1.33 -5.26 -1.49
N VAL A 15 -0.19 -4.77 -1.98
CA VAL A 15 1.04 -4.67 -1.18
C VAL A 15 0.83 -3.78 0.05
N LEU A 16 0.22 -2.61 -0.15
CA LEU A 16 -0.04 -1.63 0.90
C LEU A 16 -0.99 -2.18 1.97
N VAL A 17 -2.12 -2.79 1.55
CA VAL A 17 -3.06 -3.48 2.44
C VAL A 17 -2.32 -4.53 3.26
N HIS A 18 -1.55 -5.43 2.61
CA HIS A 18 -0.80 -6.46 3.35
C HIS A 18 0.14 -5.84 4.39
N CYS A 19 0.88 -4.79 4.03
CA CYS A 19 1.80 -4.12 4.93
C CYS A 19 1.07 -3.49 6.13
N TRP A 20 -0.10 -2.89 5.90
CA TRP A 20 -0.94 -2.33 6.95
C TRP A 20 -1.51 -3.43 7.85
N GLU A 21 -2.08 -4.50 7.27
CA GLU A 21 -2.65 -5.62 8.01
C GLU A 21 -1.59 -6.29 8.90
N SER A 22 -0.38 -6.47 8.37
CA SER A 22 0.76 -7.02 9.11
C SER A 22 1.23 -6.12 10.25
N THR A 23 1.19 -4.80 10.06
CA THR A 23 1.70 -3.82 11.04
C THR A 23 0.68 -3.52 12.13
N LEU A 24 -0.59 -3.35 11.75
CA LEU A 24 -1.70 -3.02 12.65
C LEU A 24 -2.33 -4.27 13.28
N ARG A 25 -1.94 -5.48 12.82
CA ARG A 25 -2.50 -6.76 13.26
C ARG A 25 -4.02 -6.80 13.13
N LYS A 26 -4.53 -6.22 12.04
CA LYS A 26 -5.96 -6.07 11.76
C LYS A 26 -6.24 -6.51 10.33
N LYS A 27 -7.27 -7.34 10.14
CA LYS A 27 -7.71 -7.87 8.84
C LYS A 27 -9.22 -8.14 8.89
N PRO A 28 -10.00 -7.84 7.82
CA PRO A 28 -9.58 -7.15 6.59
C PRO A 28 -9.41 -5.64 6.77
N ILE A 29 -8.52 -5.04 5.98
CA ILE A 29 -8.41 -3.59 5.79
C ILE A 29 -8.85 -3.25 4.36
N GLY A 30 -9.81 -2.32 4.23
CA GLY A 30 -10.24 -1.74 2.97
C GLY A 30 -9.30 -0.65 2.48
N VAL A 31 -9.31 -0.37 1.17
CA VAL A 31 -8.39 0.61 0.57
C VAL A 31 -8.67 2.05 0.98
N ASP A 32 -9.90 2.34 1.40
CA ASP A 32 -10.37 3.64 1.89
C ASP A 32 -10.41 3.76 3.41
N ASP A 33 -10.02 2.71 4.14
CA ASP A 33 -10.00 2.74 5.60
C ASP A 33 -8.93 3.72 6.11
N ASN A 34 -9.33 4.60 7.04
CA ASN A 34 -8.43 5.58 7.62
C ASN A 34 -7.43 4.93 8.59
N PHE A 35 -6.13 5.18 8.39
CA PHE A 35 -5.02 4.62 9.17
C PHE A 35 -5.19 4.78 10.69
N PHE A 36 -5.58 5.97 11.16
CA PHE A 36 -5.76 6.23 12.59
C PHE A 36 -7.03 5.58 13.13
N ALA A 37 -8.11 5.54 12.34
CA ALA A 37 -9.34 4.83 12.71
C ALA A 37 -9.10 3.31 12.84
N LEU A 38 -8.10 2.77 12.14
CA LEU A 38 -7.67 1.38 12.27
C LEU A 38 -6.80 1.12 13.51
N GLY A 39 -6.45 2.14 14.29
CA GLY A 39 -5.54 2.04 15.44
C GLY A 39 -4.08 2.34 15.11
N GLY A 40 -3.81 2.89 13.91
CA GLY A 40 -2.48 3.36 13.53
C GLY A 40 -2.00 4.53 14.39
N HIS A 41 -0.68 4.70 14.47
CA HIS A 41 0.01 5.79 15.16
C HIS A 41 1.37 6.03 14.50
N SER A 42 2.12 7.06 14.90
CA SER A 42 3.37 7.46 14.21
C SER A 42 4.41 6.34 14.12
N LEU A 43 4.61 5.57 15.20
CA LEU A 43 5.50 4.41 15.16
C LEU A 43 5.00 3.29 14.21
N ALA A 44 3.69 3.08 14.09
CA ALA A 44 3.13 2.15 13.12
C ALA A 44 3.35 2.66 11.69
N ALA A 45 3.15 3.96 11.44
CA ALA A 45 3.41 4.58 10.14
C ALA A 45 4.89 4.44 9.72
N MET A 46 5.82 4.68 10.66
CA MET A 46 7.26 4.48 10.43
C MET A 46 7.61 3.01 10.10
N ARG A 47 6.95 2.05 10.77
CA ARG A 47 7.11 0.61 10.47
C ARG A 47 6.58 0.25 9.09
N VAL A 48 5.41 0.78 8.71
CA VAL A 48 4.84 0.62 7.36
C VAL A 48 5.82 1.16 6.32
N ALA A 49 6.28 2.40 6.46
CA ALA A 49 7.21 3.03 5.51
C ALA A 49 8.52 2.22 5.40
N THR A 50 9.08 1.76 6.52
CA THR A 50 10.28 0.92 6.53
C THR A 50 10.08 -0.40 5.79
N ARG A 51 8.91 -1.04 5.96
CA ARG A 51 8.57 -2.28 5.26
C ARG A 51 8.40 -2.05 3.76
N LEU A 52 7.67 -1.01 3.37
CA LEU A 52 7.46 -0.66 1.97
C LEU A 52 8.78 -0.36 1.26
N ARG A 53 9.71 0.37 1.90
CA ARG A 53 11.04 0.61 1.37
C ARG A 53 11.80 -0.69 1.08
N LYS A 54 11.73 -1.65 2.00
CA LYS A 54 12.39 -2.95 1.82
C LYS A 54 11.73 -3.81 0.75
N SER A 55 10.40 -3.75 0.66
CA SER A 55 9.61 -4.61 -0.22
C SER A 55 9.54 -4.09 -1.66
N LEU A 56 9.43 -2.78 -1.84
CA LEU A 56 9.29 -2.16 -3.15
C LEU A 56 10.61 -1.66 -3.72
N GLY A 57 11.66 -1.53 -2.88
CA GLY A 57 12.95 -0.98 -3.30
C GLY A 57 12.95 0.54 -3.50
N VAL A 58 11.83 1.21 -3.22
CA VAL A 58 11.64 2.66 -3.44
C VAL A 58 11.73 3.43 -2.13
N THR A 59 12.11 4.71 -2.19
CA THR A 59 12.13 5.57 -1.01
C THR A 59 10.69 5.98 -0.65
N VAL A 60 10.21 5.50 0.50
CA VAL A 60 8.92 5.88 1.07
C VAL A 60 9.17 6.62 2.37
N ASP A 61 8.84 7.92 2.41
CA ASP A 61 8.89 8.71 3.64
C ASP A 61 7.72 8.34 4.57
N TYR A 62 7.95 8.32 5.88
CA TYR A 62 6.86 8.01 6.82
C TYR A 62 5.83 9.14 6.89
N GLY A 63 6.23 10.38 6.60
CA GLY A 63 5.36 11.54 6.43
C GLY A 63 4.32 11.30 5.35
N MET A 64 4.67 10.62 4.26
CA MET A 64 3.73 10.25 3.20
C MET A 64 2.57 9.37 3.72
N VAL A 65 2.85 8.47 4.68
CA VAL A 65 1.81 7.64 5.31
C VAL A 65 0.90 8.49 6.22
N LEU A 66 1.44 9.54 6.86
CA LEU A 66 0.68 10.44 7.72
C LEU A 66 -0.12 11.48 6.91
N GLU A 67 0.33 11.83 5.72
CA GLU A 67 -0.34 12.73 4.78
C GLU A 67 -1.45 12.01 3.99
N HIS A 68 -1.22 10.73 3.65
CA HIS A 68 -2.14 9.91 2.87
C HIS A 68 -2.68 8.76 3.71
N LEU A 69 -3.71 9.06 4.50
CA LEU A 69 -4.25 8.19 5.55
C LEU A 69 -5.10 7.01 5.04
N THR A 70 -5.18 6.77 3.74
CA THR A 70 -5.83 5.59 3.16
C THR A 70 -4.86 4.90 2.20
N VAL A 71 -5.05 3.60 1.98
CA VAL A 71 -4.22 2.84 1.04
C VAL A 71 -4.35 3.40 -0.38
N ALA A 72 -5.57 3.72 -0.83
CA ALA A 72 -5.80 4.31 -2.15
C ALA A 72 -5.08 5.66 -2.31
N ALA A 73 -5.12 6.52 -1.29
CA ALA A 73 -4.42 7.81 -1.31
C ALA A 73 -2.90 7.63 -1.34
N LEU A 74 -2.36 6.70 -0.54
CA LEU A 74 -0.93 6.42 -0.49
C LEU A 74 -0.43 5.78 -1.78
N ALA A 75 -1.20 4.88 -2.40
CA ALA A 75 -0.89 4.29 -3.70
C ALA A 75 -0.75 5.38 -4.78
N ARG A 76 -1.71 6.32 -4.80
CA ARG A 76 -1.67 7.47 -5.72
C ARG A 76 -0.45 8.36 -5.48
N ALA A 77 -0.17 8.70 -4.22
CA ALA A 77 0.98 9.52 -3.86
C ALA A 77 2.32 8.89 -4.28
N LEU A 78 2.46 7.56 -4.13
CA LEU A 78 3.65 6.84 -4.57
C LEU A 78 3.84 6.91 -6.08
N ARG A 79 2.77 6.81 -6.88
CA ARG A 79 2.85 7.00 -8.34
C ARG A 79 3.24 8.42 -8.72
N ASP A 80 2.72 9.40 -7.99
CA ASP A 80 2.99 10.82 -8.24
C ASP A 80 4.38 11.26 -7.75
N SER A 81 5.02 10.49 -6.86
CA SER A 81 6.32 10.81 -6.23
C SER A 81 7.55 10.77 -7.15
N GLY A 82 7.35 10.47 -8.45
CA GLY A 82 8.43 10.41 -9.44
C GLY A 82 9.12 9.05 -9.54
N VAL A 83 8.66 8.04 -8.79
CA VAL A 83 9.05 6.64 -9.02
C VAL A 83 8.43 6.17 -10.34
N PRO A 84 9.20 5.59 -11.27
CA PRO A 84 8.66 5.06 -12.52
C PRO A 84 7.56 4.03 -12.26
N SER A 85 6.40 4.19 -12.90
CA SER A 85 5.25 3.28 -12.70
C SER A 85 5.62 1.83 -12.99
N SER A 86 6.47 1.57 -14.00
CA SER A 86 6.96 0.23 -14.33
C SER A 86 7.83 -0.42 -13.24
N GLU A 87 8.50 0.38 -12.40
CA GLU A 87 9.27 -0.11 -11.26
C GLU A 87 8.35 -0.50 -10.10
N LEU A 88 7.36 0.35 -9.78
CA LEU A 88 6.34 0.05 -8.77
C LEU A 88 5.53 -1.19 -9.16
N ASP A 89 5.14 -1.32 -10.43
CA ASP A 89 4.39 -2.46 -10.93
C ASP A 89 5.21 -3.76 -10.79
N ARG A 90 6.47 -3.75 -11.26
CA ARG A 90 7.36 -4.91 -11.16
C ARG A 90 7.57 -5.33 -9.70
N ALA A 91 7.88 -4.38 -8.82
CA ALA A 91 8.14 -4.66 -7.42
C ALA A 91 6.88 -5.14 -6.70
N GLY A 92 5.72 -4.55 -7.01
CA GLY A 92 4.42 -4.98 -6.51
C GLY A 92 4.08 -6.41 -6.91
N HIS A 93 4.25 -6.76 -8.19
CA HIS A 93 3.99 -8.12 -8.68
C HIS A 93 4.93 -9.15 -8.06
N ALA A 94 6.21 -8.82 -7.92
CA ALA A 94 7.18 -9.68 -7.22
C ALA A 94 6.77 -9.90 -5.76
N TYR A 95 6.41 -8.83 -5.05
CA TYR A 95 5.93 -8.92 -3.66
C TYR A 95 4.70 -9.82 -3.51
N VAL A 96 3.69 -9.63 -4.36
CA VAL A 96 2.45 -10.41 -4.39
C VAL A 96 2.74 -11.89 -4.62
N ALA A 97 3.63 -12.21 -5.57
CA ALA A 97 4.04 -13.59 -5.86
C ALA A 97 4.79 -14.24 -4.68
N GLU A 98 5.74 -13.52 -4.08
CA GLU A 98 6.53 -14.00 -2.92
C GLU A 98 5.66 -14.26 -1.68
N HIS A 99 4.58 -13.50 -1.50
CA HIS A 99 3.71 -13.58 -0.33
C HIS A 99 2.42 -14.38 -0.59
N GLY A 100 2.23 -14.94 -1.80
CA GLY A 100 1.04 -15.72 -2.17
C GLY A 100 -0.25 -14.91 -2.10
N LEU A 101 -0.20 -13.63 -2.45
CA LEU A 101 -1.36 -12.72 -2.40
C LEU A 101 -2.14 -12.76 -3.71
N ALA A 102 -3.43 -12.51 -3.64
CA ALA A 102 -4.27 -12.31 -4.82
C ALA A 102 -4.36 -10.80 -5.11
N ALA A 103 -3.83 -10.39 -6.27
CA ALA A 103 -4.04 -9.08 -6.89
C ALA A 103 -5.16 -9.17 -7.93
#